data_AF-A0A498DRZ4-F1
#
_entry.id   AF-A0A498DRZ4-F1
#
_cell.length_a   1.000
_cell.length_b   1.000
_cell.length_c   1.000
_cell.angle_alpha   90.00
_cell.angle_beta   90.00
_cell.angle_gamma   90.00
#
_symmetry.space_group_name_H-M   'P 1'
#
loop_
_entity.id
_entity.type
_entity.pdbx_description
1 polymer ?
#
loop_
_entity_poly.entity_id
_entity_poly.type
_entity_poly.pdbx_seq_one_letter_code
_entity_poly.pdbx_strand_id
1 'polypeptide(L)'
;MARVVVRGGRHVHAVRVDEQGVARTACGSRRLRRCDHPQYADEPVTCPNCPPEAVPTVPVQPSWPDPETAYATAPNLTIERIELNTWLDDDPYDLEHDYFLRRAALTDRIALLDPSTTTNEEAEAAALMFLDTDSDPTLPGHAAAEADPRGYTRQQYARWTAEQRHAA
;
A
#
# COMPACT_ATOMS: atom_id res chain seq x y z
N MET A 1 -1.93 -29.68 -14.47
CA MET A 1 -0.90 -29.98 -13.46
C MET A 1 0.21 -28.95 -13.56
N ALA A 2 0.26 -27.97 -12.66
CA ALA A 2 1.32 -26.96 -12.64
C ALA A 2 2.25 -27.21 -11.45
N ARG A 3 3.56 -27.24 -11.71
CA ARG A 3 4.61 -27.35 -10.69
C ARG A 3 5.22 -25.97 -10.54
N VAL A 4 5.04 -25.32 -9.40
CA VAL A 4 5.75 -24.06 -9.10
C VAL A 4 6.94 -24.41 -8.20
N VAL A 5 8.14 -24.00 -8.62
CA VAL A 5 9.37 -24.16 -7.85
C VAL A 5 9.82 -22.76 -7.44
N VAL A 6 9.71 -22.46 -6.15
CA VAL A 6 10.26 -21.22 -5.58
C VAL A 6 11.65 -21.52 -5.04
N ARG A 7 12.67 -20.83 -5.57
CA ARG A 7 14.06 -20.89 -5.09
C ARG A 7 14.33 -19.69 -4.18
N GLY A 8 14.08 -19.88 -2.88
CA GLY A 8 14.73 -19.14 -1.79
C GLY A 8 15.76 -20.04 -1.12
N GLY A 9 16.79 -19.46 -0.50
CA GLY A 9 17.98 -20.16 0.00
C GLY A 9 17.77 -21.53 0.67
N ARG A 10 18.61 -22.49 0.26
CA ARG A 10 18.85 -23.87 0.77
C ARG A 10 17.71 -24.85 1.02
N HIS A 11 16.43 -24.48 0.93
CA HIS A 11 15.34 -25.45 1.06
C HIS A 11 14.27 -25.27 -0.04
N VAL A 12 14.11 -26.31 -0.87
CA VAL A 12 13.06 -26.38 -1.89
C VAL A 12 11.81 -26.98 -1.27
N HIS A 13 10.74 -26.19 -1.13
CA HIS A 13 9.44 -26.70 -0.70
C HIS A 13 8.55 -26.92 -1.93
N ALA A 14 8.16 -28.18 -2.16
CA ALA A 14 7.14 -28.51 -3.15
C ALA A 14 5.78 -28.59 -2.45
N VAL A 15 4.89 -27.65 -2.75
CA VAL A 15 3.50 -27.71 -2.31
C VAL A 15 2.67 -28.40 -3.40
N ARG A 16 1.92 -29.44 -3.04
CA ARG A 16 0.88 -30.02 -3.89
C ARG A 16 -0.48 -29.56 -3.38
N VAL A 17 -1.26 -28.97 -4.26
CA VAL A 17 -2.67 -28.64 -4.05
C VAL A 17 -3.48 -29.79 -4.65
N ASP A 18 -4.43 -30.34 -3.90
CA ASP A 18 -5.35 -31.36 -4.41
C ASP A 18 -6.53 -30.71 -5.17
N GLU A 19 -7.36 -31.51 -5.84
CA GLU A 19 -8.47 -31.03 -6.69
C GLU A 19 -9.58 -30.32 -5.90
N GLN A 20 -9.46 -30.21 -4.57
CA GLN A 20 -10.40 -29.52 -3.67
C GLN A 20 -9.83 -28.21 -3.12
N GLY A 21 -8.62 -27.79 -3.56
CA GLY A 21 -8.04 -26.49 -3.20
C GLY A 21 -7.39 -26.42 -1.82
N VAL A 22 -7.15 -27.56 -1.14
CA VAL A 22 -6.52 -27.58 0.18
C VAL A 22 -5.00 -27.72 0.05
N ALA A 23 -4.27 -26.69 0.47
CA ALA A 23 -2.81 -26.71 0.51
C ALA A 23 -2.32 -27.57 1.67
N ARG A 24 -1.59 -28.64 1.38
CA ARG A 24 -0.98 -29.50 2.40
C ARG A 24 0.51 -29.22 2.50
N THR A 25 0.94 -28.66 3.61
CA THR A 25 2.36 -28.47 3.94
C THR A 25 2.90 -29.75 4.57
N ALA A 26 3.87 -30.38 3.92
CA ALA A 26 4.62 -31.48 4.52
C ALA A 26 5.68 -30.90 5.46
N CYS A 27 5.47 -31.03 6.78
CA CYS A 27 6.51 -30.78 7.77
C CYS A 27 7.65 -31.80 7.58
N GLY A 28 8.88 -31.29 7.51
CA GLY A 28 10.06 -32.04 7.09
C GLY A 28 10.36 -33.28 7.94
N SER A 29 10.58 -34.40 7.25
CA SER A 29 11.41 -35.54 7.67
C SER A 29 11.12 -36.21 9.02
N ARG A 30 10.00 -36.92 9.13
CA ARG A 30 9.90 -38.30 9.67
C ARG A 30 8.43 -38.72 9.69
N ARG A 31 8.13 -39.81 8.96
CA ARG A 31 6.87 -40.59 8.91
C ARG A 31 5.62 -39.87 9.43
N LEU A 32 4.78 -39.45 8.48
CA LEU A 32 3.37 -39.12 8.67
C LEU A 32 2.71 -40.10 9.67
N ARG A 33 2.57 -39.70 10.94
CA ARG A 33 1.53 -40.29 11.78
C ARG A 33 0.29 -39.49 11.49
N ARG A 34 -0.70 -40.13 10.85
CA ARG A 34 -2.06 -39.59 10.81
C ARG A 34 -2.50 -39.33 12.24
N CYS A 35 -2.89 -38.11 12.55
CA CYS A 35 -3.76 -37.83 13.68
C CYS A 35 -5.20 -38.17 13.24
N ASP A 36 -5.49 -39.46 13.05
CA ASP A 36 -6.86 -39.95 12.90
C ASP A 36 -7.42 -40.14 14.33
N HIS A 37 -7.89 -39.07 14.97
CA HIS A 37 -8.70 -39.21 16.18
C HIS A 37 -10.01 -38.42 16.03
N PRO A 38 -11.17 -39.09 15.90
CA PRO A 38 -12.44 -38.46 15.51
C PRO A 38 -13.13 -37.64 16.62
N GLN A 39 -12.45 -37.35 17.74
CA GLN A 39 -13.07 -36.70 18.90
C GLN A 39 -12.61 -35.25 19.14
N TYR A 40 -11.85 -34.66 18.21
CA TYR A 40 -11.32 -33.29 18.32
C TYR A 40 -11.43 -32.52 16.99
N ALA A 41 -12.62 -32.52 16.37
CA ALA A 41 -12.81 -31.80 15.11
C ALA A 41 -12.94 -30.26 15.29
N ASP A 42 -13.26 -29.77 16.49
CA ASP A 42 -13.67 -28.36 16.69
C ASP A 42 -12.87 -27.57 17.74
N GLU A 43 -11.76 -28.08 18.27
CA GLU A 43 -10.89 -27.30 19.16
C GLU A 43 -9.48 -27.09 18.58
N PRO A 44 -8.91 -25.87 18.64
CA PRO A 44 -7.57 -25.59 18.14
C PRO A 44 -6.53 -26.30 19.02
N VAL A 45 -6.11 -27.48 18.58
CA VAL A 45 -5.03 -28.24 19.23
C VAL A 45 -3.73 -27.47 19.07
N THR A 46 -3.30 -26.77 20.11
CA THR A 46 -1.95 -26.20 20.17
C THR A 46 -0.99 -27.36 20.41
N CYS A 47 -0.20 -27.72 19.39
CA CYS A 47 0.85 -28.72 19.56
C CYS A 47 1.94 -28.16 20.50
N PRO A 48 2.19 -28.76 21.68
CA PRO A 48 3.08 -28.20 22.71
C PRO A 48 4.58 -28.22 22.33
N ASN A 49 4.92 -28.72 21.13
CA ASN A 49 6.29 -28.82 20.62
C ASN A 49 6.48 -28.28 19.20
N CYS A 50 5.50 -27.54 18.64
CA CYS A 50 5.84 -26.68 17.51
C CYS A 50 6.66 -25.51 18.07
N PRO A 51 7.89 -25.25 17.60
CA PRO A 51 8.44 -23.90 17.74
C PRO A 51 7.39 -22.95 17.14
N PRO A 52 7.16 -21.74 17.68
CA PRO A 52 6.26 -20.82 17.03
C PRO A 52 6.77 -20.66 15.60
N GLU A 53 6.06 -21.26 14.63
CA GLU A 53 6.25 -20.92 13.24
C GLU A 53 6.10 -19.41 13.24
N ALA A 54 7.14 -18.71 12.80
CA ALA A 54 7.08 -17.28 12.61
C ALA A 54 5.84 -17.06 11.75
N VAL A 55 4.74 -16.64 12.37
CA VAL A 55 3.57 -16.15 11.66
C VAL A 55 4.19 -15.17 10.69
N PRO A 56 4.08 -15.38 9.36
CA PRO A 56 4.62 -14.41 8.43
C PRO A 56 3.96 -13.10 8.84
N THR A 57 4.76 -12.19 9.40
CA THR A 57 4.31 -10.86 9.77
C THR A 57 3.80 -10.29 8.47
N VAL A 58 2.47 -10.30 8.30
CA VAL A 58 1.82 -9.57 7.24
C VAL A 58 2.36 -8.15 7.41
N PRO A 59 3.08 -7.59 6.42
CA PRO A 59 3.58 -6.23 6.56
C PRO A 59 2.35 -5.38 6.89
N VAL A 60 2.39 -4.73 8.06
CA VAL A 60 1.39 -3.75 8.45
C VAL A 60 1.44 -2.70 7.35
N GLN A 61 0.42 -2.69 6.49
CA GLN A 61 0.19 -1.60 5.57
C GLN A 61 0.25 -0.32 6.41
N PRO A 62 1.10 0.67 6.08
CA PRO A 62 1.12 1.92 6.81
C PRO A 62 -0.31 2.46 6.88
N SER A 63 -0.77 2.80 8.08
CA SER A 63 -2.07 3.42 8.26
C SER A 63 -2.02 4.82 7.65
N TRP A 64 -2.36 4.93 6.38
CA TRP A 64 -2.45 6.22 5.69
C TRP A 64 -3.44 7.12 6.43
N PRO A 65 -3.16 8.43 6.53
CA PRO A 65 -4.09 9.35 7.19
C PRO A 65 -5.41 9.39 6.42
N ASP A 66 -6.51 9.55 7.16
CA ASP A 66 -7.81 9.82 6.56
C ASP A 66 -7.80 11.17 5.81
N PRO A 67 -8.59 11.32 4.74
CA PRO A 67 -8.61 12.55 3.95
C PRO A 67 -9.01 13.78 4.78
N GLU A 68 -9.93 13.63 5.73
CA GLU A 68 -10.39 14.72 6.59
C GLU A 68 -9.23 15.29 7.41
N THR A 69 -8.39 14.44 7.97
CA THR A 69 -7.19 14.82 8.72
C THR A 69 -6.11 15.38 7.80
N ALA A 70 -5.84 14.72 6.66
CA ALA A 70 -4.77 15.13 5.74
C ALA A 70 -5.03 16.51 5.11
N TYR A 71 -6.30 16.83 4.83
CA TYR A 71 -6.69 18.06 4.14
C TYR A 71 -7.40 19.09 5.02
N ALA A 72 -7.39 18.90 6.35
CA ALA A 72 -8.07 19.79 7.31
C ALA A 72 -7.73 21.27 7.13
N THR A 73 -6.53 21.54 6.64
CA THR A 73 -5.95 22.88 6.49
C THR A 73 -5.66 23.25 5.05
N ALA A 74 -6.17 22.45 4.11
CA ALA A 74 -5.93 22.68 2.71
C ALA A 74 -6.66 23.97 2.25
N PRO A 75 -6.10 24.72 1.28
CA PRO A 75 -6.77 25.88 0.73
C PRO A 75 -8.11 25.53 0.06
N ASN A 76 -8.89 26.57 -0.23
CA ASN A 76 -10.09 26.41 -1.06
C ASN A 76 -9.71 25.86 -2.46
N LEU A 77 -10.45 24.86 -2.93
CA LEU A 77 -10.16 24.17 -4.20
C LEU A 77 -10.06 25.10 -5.40
N THR A 78 -10.92 26.12 -5.48
CA THR A 78 -10.91 27.06 -6.61
C THR A 78 -9.66 27.93 -6.57
N ILE A 79 -9.27 28.41 -5.38
CA ILE A 79 -8.07 29.23 -5.21
C ILE A 79 -6.83 28.41 -5.53
N GLU A 80 -6.71 27.21 -4.97
CA GLU A 80 -5.54 26.36 -5.20
C GLU A 80 -5.40 25.92 -6.66
N ARG A 81 -6.52 25.65 -7.33
CA ARG A 81 -6.50 25.37 -8.77
C ARG A 81 -6.00 26.55 -9.58
N ILE A 82 -6.41 27.78 -9.24
CA ILE A 82 -5.93 28.99 -9.91
C ILE A 82 -4.43 29.14 -9.70
N GLU A 83 -3.95 29.02 -8.45
CA GLU A 83 -2.53 29.13 -8.12
C GLU A 83 -1.67 28.10 -8.87
N LEU A 84 -2.08 26.82 -8.88
CA LEU A 84 -1.34 25.78 -9.59
C LEU A 84 -1.35 26.00 -11.11
N ASN A 85 -2.44 26.50 -11.67
CA ASN A 85 -2.47 26.81 -13.10
C ASN A 85 -1.57 28.00 -13.42
N THR A 86 -1.55 29.05 -12.58
CA THR A 86 -0.63 30.18 -12.74
C THR A 86 0.82 29.74 -12.64
N TRP A 87 1.17 28.88 -11.68
CA TRP A 87 2.51 28.34 -11.57
C TRP A 87 2.92 27.57 -12.83
N LEU A 88 2.02 26.73 -13.37
CA LEU A 88 2.26 26.01 -14.62
C LEU A 88 2.43 26.95 -15.82
N ASP A 89 1.66 28.04 -15.89
CA ASP A 89 1.75 29.02 -16.98
C ASP A 89 3.05 29.84 -16.91
N ASP A 90 3.53 30.14 -15.70
CA ASP A 90 4.74 30.94 -15.48
C ASP A 90 6.02 30.13 -15.73
N ASP A 91 6.09 28.87 -15.29
CA ASP A 91 7.22 27.98 -15.53
C ASP A 91 6.80 26.51 -15.74
N PRO A 92 6.44 26.13 -16.98
CA PRO A 92 5.98 24.77 -17.27
C PRO A 92 7.09 23.72 -17.30
N TYR A 93 8.37 24.11 -17.23
CA TYR A 93 9.50 23.19 -17.38
C TYR A 93 10.25 22.92 -16.08
N ASP A 94 10.11 23.78 -15.07
CA ASP A 94 10.77 23.65 -13.77
C ASP A 94 9.75 23.49 -12.64
N LEU A 95 8.85 22.52 -12.79
CA LEU A 95 7.85 22.21 -11.78
C LEU A 95 8.51 21.48 -10.61
N GLU A 96 8.44 22.08 -9.42
CA GLU A 96 9.04 21.53 -8.22
C GLU A 96 8.16 20.42 -7.60
N HIS A 97 8.75 19.68 -6.66
CA HIS A 97 8.07 18.63 -5.89
C HIS A 97 6.74 19.10 -5.27
N ASP A 98 6.72 20.31 -4.71
CA ASP A 98 5.56 20.96 -4.12
C ASP A 98 4.41 21.12 -5.13
N TYR A 99 4.71 21.41 -6.41
CA TYR A 99 3.70 21.49 -7.45
C TYR A 99 3.00 20.14 -7.64
N PHE A 100 3.77 19.06 -7.82
CA PHE A 100 3.23 17.72 -8.04
C PHE A 100 2.45 17.22 -6.84
N LEU A 101 2.96 17.44 -5.63
CA LEU A 101 2.26 17.10 -4.39
C LEU A 101 0.93 17.84 -4.27
N ARG A 102 0.92 19.16 -4.45
CA ARG A 102 -0.29 19.97 -4.36
C ARG A 102 -1.28 19.64 -5.47
N ARG A 103 -0.81 19.33 -6.68
CA ARG A 103 -1.65 18.90 -7.79
C ARG A 103 -2.34 17.56 -7.48
N ALA A 104 -1.60 16.57 -7.00
CA ALA A 104 -2.15 15.28 -6.60
C ALA A 104 -3.17 15.40 -5.47
N ALA A 105 -2.87 16.23 -4.45
CA ALA A 105 -3.79 16.50 -3.34
C ALA A 105 -5.05 17.24 -3.80
N LEU A 106 -4.95 18.16 -4.76
CA LEU A 106 -6.11 18.86 -5.34
C LEU A 106 -7.03 17.90 -6.08
N THR A 107 -6.49 17.05 -6.95
CA THR A 107 -7.29 16.06 -7.69
C THR A 107 -7.92 15.02 -6.77
N ASP A 108 -7.21 14.58 -5.72
CA ASP A 108 -7.76 13.67 -4.71
C ASP A 108 -8.97 14.29 -3.99
N ARG A 109 -8.90 15.56 -3.59
CA ARG A 109 -10.02 16.27 -2.96
C ARG A 109 -11.20 16.47 -3.91
N ILE A 110 -10.96 16.72 -5.20
CA ILE A 110 -12.03 16.80 -6.20
C ILE A 110 -12.75 15.45 -6.31
N ALA A 111 -12.00 14.35 -6.39
CA ALA A 111 -12.56 13.00 -6.44
C ALA A 111 -13.36 12.62 -5.18
N LEU A 112 -12.96 13.13 -4.01
CA LEU A 112 -13.70 12.93 -2.76
C LEU A 112 -15.02 13.70 -2.71
N LEU A 113 -15.08 14.90 -3.31
CA LEU A 113 -16.31 15.72 -3.35
C LEU A 113 -17.27 15.32 -4.46
N ASP A 114 -16.74 14.99 -5.63
CA ASP A 114 -17.52 14.59 -6.81
C ASP A 114 -16.99 13.24 -7.34
N PRO A 115 -17.33 12.12 -6.67
CA PRO A 115 -16.83 10.81 -7.02
C PRO A 115 -17.47 10.32 -8.32
N SER A 116 -16.67 10.30 -9.38
CA SER A 116 -17.00 9.70 -10.67
C SER A 116 -15.85 8.79 -11.11
N THR A 117 -16.06 7.97 -12.13
CA THR A 117 -14.96 7.17 -12.70
C THR A 117 -13.82 8.09 -13.16
N THR A 118 -14.15 9.17 -13.86
CA THR A 118 -13.17 10.13 -14.37
C THR A 118 -12.40 10.83 -13.26
N THR A 119 -13.06 11.37 -12.24
CA THR A 119 -12.37 12.07 -11.14
C THR A 119 -11.51 11.13 -10.31
N ASN A 120 -11.93 9.87 -10.12
CA ASN A 120 -11.10 8.88 -9.43
C ASN A 120 -9.87 8.48 -10.25
N GLU A 121 -10.01 8.24 -11.56
CA GLU A 121 -8.88 7.94 -12.45
C GLU A 121 -7.89 9.10 -12.52
N GLU A 122 -8.39 10.35 -12.61
CA GLU A 122 -7.55 11.54 -12.58
C GLU A 122 -6.79 11.68 -11.25
N ALA A 123 -7.45 11.43 -10.12
CA ALA A 123 -6.82 11.46 -8.81
C ALA A 123 -5.75 10.38 -8.64
N GLU A 124 -6.02 9.16 -9.12
CA GLU A 124 -5.07 8.06 -9.08
C GLU A 124 -3.87 8.31 -9.99
N ALA A 125 -4.10 8.78 -11.22
CA ALA A 125 -3.03 9.14 -12.15
C ALA A 125 -2.14 10.26 -11.61
N ALA A 126 -2.72 11.31 -11.02
CA ALA A 126 -1.95 12.39 -10.41
C ALA A 126 -1.14 11.91 -9.19
N ALA A 127 -1.70 11.01 -8.39
CA ALA A 127 -1.01 10.43 -7.24
C ALA A 127 0.16 9.52 -7.66
N LEU A 128 0.00 8.73 -8.73
CA LEU A 128 1.08 7.93 -9.32
C LEU A 128 2.19 8.80 -9.90
N MET A 129 1.84 9.87 -10.64
CA MET A 129 2.82 10.83 -11.15
C MET A 129 3.63 11.49 -10.03
N PHE A 130 2.97 11.83 -8.91
CA PHE A 130 3.66 12.34 -7.73
C PHE A 130 4.58 11.27 -7.12
N LEU A 131 4.10 10.03 -6.96
CA LEU A 131 4.90 8.93 -6.42
C LEU A 131 6.19 8.67 -7.22
N ASP A 132 6.08 8.67 -8.55
CA ASP A 132 7.20 8.51 -9.49
C ASP A 132 8.22 9.65 -9.37
N THR A 133 7.76 10.86 -9.01
CA THR A 133 8.62 12.04 -8.83
C THR A 133 9.28 12.07 -7.45
N ASP A 134 8.58 11.59 -6.42
CA ASP A 134 8.97 11.73 -5.01
C ASP A 134 9.84 10.56 -4.51
N SER A 135 9.63 9.35 -5.03
CA SER A 135 10.22 8.15 -4.42
C SER A 135 11.18 7.39 -5.33
N ASP A 136 12.34 7.04 -4.77
CA ASP A 136 13.20 6.00 -5.35
C ASP A 136 12.50 4.63 -5.13
N PRO A 137 12.23 3.84 -6.19
CA PRO A 137 11.51 2.57 -6.11
C PRO A 137 12.21 1.52 -5.25
N THR A 138 13.46 1.76 -4.87
CA THR A 138 14.25 0.88 -3.98
C THR A 138 14.03 1.15 -2.49
N LEU A 139 13.31 2.22 -2.12
CA LEU A 139 13.12 2.60 -0.73
C LEU A 139 12.07 1.74 0.01
N PRO A 140 12.29 1.43 1.31
CA PRO A 140 11.29 0.77 2.13
C PRO A 140 9.98 1.58 2.16
N GLY A 141 8.87 0.94 1.83
CA GLY A 141 7.54 1.57 1.80
C GLY A 141 7.03 1.92 0.40
N HIS A 142 7.88 1.84 -0.65
CA HIS A 142 7.45 2.10 -2.02
C HIS A 142 6.33 1.15 -2.46
N ALA A 143 6.45 -0.16 -2.20
CA ALA A 143 5.39 -1.12 -2.52
C ALA A 143 4.04 -0.84 -1.82
N ALA A 144 4.07 -0.23 -0.62
CA ALA A 144 2.84 0.18 0.04
C ALA A 144 2.25 1.45 -0.60
N ALA A 145 3.12 2.36 -1.05
CA ALA A 145 2.72 3.57 -1.76
C ALA A 145 2.18 3.26 -3.18
N GLU A 146 2.75 2.28 -3.89
CA GLU A 146 2.20 1.78 -5.15
C GLU A 146 0.82 1.14 -4.96
N ALA A 147 0.60 0.46 -3.83
CA ALA A 147 -0.68 -0.17 -3.51
C ALA A 147 -1.78 0.83 -3.14
N ASP A 148 -1.42 2.01 -2.62
CA ASP A 148 -2.35 3.11 -2.33
C ASP A 148 -1.66 4.48 -2.53
N PRO A 149 -1.53 4.93 -3.80
CA PRO A 149 -0.82 6.17 -4.13
C PRO A 149 -1.55 7.40 -3.60
N ARG A 150 -2.88 7.33 -3.45
CA ARG A 150 -3.69 8.39 -2.85
C ARG A 150 -3.43 8.49 -1.35
N GLY A 151 -3.34 7.36 -0.65
CA GLY A 151 -2.94 7.30 0.76
C GLY A 151 -1.54 7.86 0.99
N TYR A 152 -0.59 7.53 0.11
CA TYR A 152 0.75 8.11 0.11
C TYR A 152 0.71 9.65 -0.06
N THR A 153 -0.05 10.14 -1.04
CA THR A 153 -0.22 11.58 -1.31
C THR A 153 -0.74 12.32 -0.08
N ARG A 154 -1.76 11.76 0.61
CA ARG A 154 -2.29 12.34 1.85
C ARG A 154 -1.26 12.41 2.96
N GLN A 155 -0.42 11.38 3.11
CA GLN A 155 0.66 11.39 4.09
C GLN A 155 1.67 12.51 3.79
N GLN A 156 2.13 12.63 2.55
CA GLN A 156 3.11 13.64 2.20
C GLN A 156 2.53 15.05 2.28
N TYR A 157 1.26 15.25 1.89
CA TYR A 157 0.60 16.54 2.03
C TYR A 157 0.45 16.98 3.49
N ALA A 158 0.11 16.04 4.37
CA ALA A 158 0.02 16.31 5.81
C ALA A 158 1.38 16.71 6.41
N ARG A 159 2.48 16.08 5.96
CA ARG A 159 3.85 16.46 6.38
C ARG A 159 4.23 17.83 5.86
N TRP A 160 4.05 18.07 4.57
CA TRP A 160 4.36 19.34 3.92
C TRP A 160 3.62 20.50 4.61
N THR A 161 2.32 20.38 4.84
CA THR A 161 1.56 21.44 5.53
C THR A 161 2.02 21.67 6.97
N ALA A 162 2.47 20.63 7.68
CA ALA A 162 3.05 20.77 9.02
C ALA A 162 4.37 21.53 8.97
N GLU A 163 5.25 21.21 8.02
CA GLU A 163 6.53 21.90 7.81
C GLU A 163 6.34 23.37 7.46
N GLN A 164 5.41 23.69 6.56
CA GLN A 164 5.12 25.07 6.17
C GLN A 164 4.62 25.93 7.34
N ARG A 165 3.89 25.34 8.30
CA ARG A 165 3.48 26.06 9.52
C ARG A 165 4.62 26.36 10.48
N HIS A 166 5.66 25.53 10.49
CA HIS A 166 6.82 25.76 11.34
C HIS A 166 7.77 26.82 10.76
N ALA A 167 7.67 27.09 9.46
CA ALA A 167 8.47 28.11 8.77
C ALA A 167 7.84 29.52 8.77
N ALA A 168 6.54 29.64 9.09
CA ALA A 168 5.77 30.90 9.10
C ALA A 168 5.67 31.53 10.50
#